data_AF-A0ABD0QEQ5-F1
#
_entry.id   AF-A0ABD0QEQ5-F1
#
_cell.length_a   1.000
_cell.length_b   1.000
_cell.length_c   1.000
_cell.angle_alpha   90.00
_cell.angle_beta   90.00
_cell.angle_gamma   90.00
#
_symmetry.space_group_name_H-M   'P 1'
#
loop_
_entity.id
_entity.type
_entity.pdbx_description
1 polymer ?
#
loop_
_entity_poly.entity_id
_entity_poly.type
_entity_poly.pdbx_seq_one_letter_code
_entity_poly.pdbx_strand_id
1 'polypeptide(L)'
;MEIPASSLINRYIACQGPLPNTCPDFWQMTWEQGSSLVVMLTTQVERGRVKCHQYWPNPSGSATYGGFQVCCQTEEGNSAFLVRDMTLNHIE
;
A
#
# COMPACT_ATOMS: atom_id res chain seq x y z
N MET A 1 18.32 5.39 7.76
CA MET A 1 18.54 4.99 6.36
C MET A 1 18.30 6.24 5.53
N GLU A 2 19.37 6.92 5.10
CA GLU A 2 19.22 8.04 4.18
C GLU A 2 19.02 7.48 2.77
N ILE A 3 17.93 7.86 2.12
CA ILE A 3 17.71 7.55 0.70
C ILE A 3 18.31 8.72 -0.07
N PRO A 4 19.48 8.56 -0.73
CA PRO A 4 20.12 9.66 -1.43
C PRO A 4 19.25 10.01 -2.64
N ALA A 5 18.67 11.22 -2.66
CA ALA A 5 17.97 11.74 -3.83
C ALA A 5 18.43 13.16 -4.14
N SER A 6 18.67 13.40 -5.43
CA SER A 6 18.86 14.70 -6.08
C SER A 6 17.95 15.79 -5.48
N SER A 7 18.56 16.77 -4.78
CA SER A 7 18.05 18.11 -4.38
C SER A 7 16.63 18.28 -3.80
N LEU A 8 15.83 17.21 -3.68
CA LEU A 8 14.48 17.18 -3.14
C LEU A 8 14.49 16.37 -1.85
N ILE A 9 14.30 17.06 -0.73
CA ILE A 9 14.25 16.44 0.59
C ILE A 9 12.90 15.70 0.70
N ASN A 10 12.93 14.42 1.10
CA ASN A 10 11.77 13.55 1.41
C ASN A 10 10.86 13.13 0.25
N ARG A 11 11.42 12.67 -0.88
CA ARG A 11 10.64 12.18 -2.03
C ARG A 11 9.95 10.83 -1.81
N TYR A 12 10.44 10.01 -0.87
CA TYR A 12 9.99 8.63 -0.68
C TYR A 12 9.85 8.28 0.81
N ILE A 13 8.89 7.42 1.11
CA ILE A 13 8.78 6.71 2.38
C ILE A 13 9.12 5.24 2.11
N ALA A 14 10.25 4.78 2.64
CA ALA A 14 10.57 3.36 2.66
C ALA A 14 10.06 2.76 3.98
N CYS A 15 9.23 1.73 3.89
CA CYS A 15 8.66 1.04 5.06
C CYS A 15 8.63 -0.48 4.83
N GLN A 16 8.33 -1.23 5.89
CA GLN A 16 8.14 -2.68 5.80
C GLN A 16 6.82 -3.03 5.11
N GLY A 17 6.73 -4.25 4.57
CA GLY A 17 5.44 -4.81 4.16
C GLY A 17 4.48 -4.92 5.35
N PRO A 18 3.23 -4.44 5.25
CA PRO A 18 2.29 -4.49 6.36
C PRO A 18 2.08 -5.89 6.94
N LEU A 19 1.97 -5.93 8.28
CA LEU A 19 1.51 -7.08 9.05
C LEU A 19 -0.02 -6.97 9.23
N PRO A 20 -0.72 -8.07 9.57
CA PRO A 20 -2.18 -8.03 9.76
C PRO A 20 -2.64 -6.93 10.71
N ASN A 21 -1.92 -6.71 11.80
CA ASN A 21 -2.24 -5.72 12.83
C ASN A 21 -1.73 -4.31 12.53
N THR A 22 -0.94 -4.10 11.47
CA THR A 22 -0.37 -2.79 11.10
C THR A 22 -0.92 -2.26 9.77
N CYS A 23 -1.92 -2.92 9.20
CA CYS A 23 -2.61 -2.42 7.99
C CYS A 23 -3.33 -1.08 8.23
N PRO A 24 -4.00 -0.84 9.39
CA PRO A 24 -4.54 0.48 9.71
C PRO A 24 -3.46 1.56 9.75
N ASP A 25 -2.34 1.30 10.42
CA ASP A 25 -1.22 2.26 10.53
C ASP A 25 -0.64 2.61 9.15
N PHE A 26 -0.54 1.62 8.25
CA PHE A 26 -0.06 1.83 6.88
C PHE A 26 -0.96 2.81 6.10
N TRP A 27 -2.28 2.63 6.17
CA TRP A 27 -3.21 3.52 5.49
C TRP A 27 -3.30 4.90 6.15
N GLN A 28 -3.20 4.97 7.47
CA GLN A 28 -3.10 6.24 8.18
C GLN A 28 -1.85 7.00 7.76
N MET A 29 -0.68 6.36 7.72
CA MET A 29 0.56 6.96 7.21
C MET A 29 0.40 7.44 5.76
N THR A 30 -0.24 6.64 4.90
CA THR A 30 -0.46 6.99 3.49
C THR A 30 -1.31 8.26 3.37
N TRP A 31 -2.37 8.37 4.18
CA TRP A 31 -3.24 9.54 4.24
C TRP A 31 -2.52 10.77 4.79
N GLU A 32 -1.93 10.68 5.98
CA GLU A 32 -1.27 11.79 6.67
C GLU A 32 -0.11 12.39 5.88
N GLN A 33 0.61 11.55 5.13
CA GLN A 33 1.73 11.98 4.29
C GLN A 33 1.29 12.41 2.88
N GLY A 34 -0.01 12.40 2.56
CA GLY A 34 -0.53 12.75 1.24
C GLY A 34 0.03 11.87 0.11
N SER A 35 0.36 10.61 0.41
CA SER A 35 1.01 9.71 -0.54
C SER A 35 0.00 9.15 -1.53
N SER A 36 0.13 9.51 -2.80
CA SER A 36 -0.78 9.07 -3.88
C SER A 36 -0.36 7.77 -4.58
N LEU A 37 0.83 7.24 -4.30
CA LEU A 37 1.37 6.04 -4.93
C LEU A 37 2.03 5.13 -3.91
N VAL A 38 1.66 3.84 -3.97
CA VAL A 38 2.30 2.76 -3.21
C VAL A 38 3.02 1.84 -4.19
N VAL A 39 4.31 1.61 -3.97
CA VAL A 39 5.11 0.66 -4.75
C VAL A 39 5.45 -0.56 -3.90
N MET A 40 4.89 -1.71 -4.24
CA MET A 40 5.14 -2.99 -3.56
C MET A 40 6.10 -3.85 -4.38
N LEU A 41 7.27 -4.16 -3.82
CA LEU A 41 8.35 -4.89 -4.51
C LEU A 41 8.47 -6.37 -4.07
N THR A 42 7.46 -6.91 -3.40
CA THR A 42 7.39 -8.30 -2.94
C THR A 42 6.03 -8.88 -3.29
N THR A 43 5.94 -10.20 -3.48
CA THR A 43 4.65 -10.88 -3.44
C THR A 43 4.21 -11.11 -1.98
N GLN A 44 2.97 -11.53 -1.75
CA GLN A 44 2.49 -11.86 -0.40
C GLN A 44 3.22 -13.08 0.20
N VAL A 45 3.52 -14.07 -0.65
CA VAL A 45 4.20 -15.31 -0.27
C VAL A 45 5.32 -15.61 -1.27
N GLU A 46 6.52 -15.84 -0.75
CA GLU A 46 7.70 -16.22 -1.52
C GLU A 46 8.30 -17.51 -0.96
N ARG A 47 8.47 -18.53 -1.80
CA ARG A 47 9.03 -19.84 -1.40
C ARG A 47 8.34 -20.43 -0.15
N GLY A 48 7.01 -20.29 -0.08
CA GLY A 48 6.19 -20.78 1.03
C GLY A 48 6.24 -19.95 2.31
N ARG A 49 6.92 -18.79 2.32
CA ARG A 49 6.98 -17.89 3.48
C ARG A 49 6.19 -16.62 3.22
N VAL A 50 5.36 -16.23 4.19
CA VAL A 50 4.64 -14.95 4.16
C VAL A 50 5.65 -13.81 4.27
N LYS A 51 5.58 -12.86 3.33
CA LYS A 51 6.43 -11.66 3.25
C LYS A 51 5.67 -10.39 3.57
N CYS A 52 4.40 -10.34 3.18
CA CYS A 52 3.54 -9.18 3.34
C CYS A 52 2.10 -9.65 3.49
N HIS A 53 1.37 -9.07 4.44
CA HIS A 53 -0.07 -9.26 4.49
C HIS A 53 -0.74 -8.51 3.32
N GLN A 54 -1.89 -9.00 2.88
CA GLN A 54 -2.70 -8.27 1.92
C GLN A 54 -3.38 -7.08 2.64
N TYR A 55 -2.90 -5.88 2.38
CA TYR A 55 -3.42 -4.64 2.99
C TYR A 55 -4.39 -3.89 2.08
N TRP A 56 -4.89 -4.51 1.02
CA TRP A 56 -5.84 -3.92 0.07
C TRP A 56 -6.98 -4.91 -0.25
N PRO A 57 -8.18 -4.42 -0.62
CA PRO A 57 -9.28 -5.30 -1.03
C PRO A 57 -9.05 -5.88 -2.43
N ASN A 58 -9.74 -6.97 -2.75
CA ASN A 58 -9.77 -7.52 -4.11
C ASN A 58 -10.45 -6.55 -5.10
N PRO A 59 -10.25 -6.69 -6.42
CA PRO A 59 -10.87 -5.81 -7.42
C PRO A 59 -12.39 -5.72 -7.27
N SER A 60 -12.93 -4.51 -7.44
CA SER A 60 -14.33 -4.14 -7.18
C SER A 60 -14.79 -4.29 -5.72
N GLY A 61 -13.86 -4.53 -4.80
CA GLY A 61 -14.12 -4.66 -3.37
C GLY A 61 -13.74 -3.41 -2.57
N SER A 62 -14.24 -3.35 -1.34
CA SER A 62 -13.87 -2.36 -0.34
C SER A 62 -13.49 -3.05 0.98
N ALA A 63 -12.61 -2.41 1.75
CA ALA A 63 -12.22 -2.84 3.07
C ALA A 63 -11.99 -1.63 3.98
N THR A 64 -12.24 -1.82 5.28
CA THR A 64 -12.02 -0.79 6.29
C THR A 64 -10.77 -1.11 7.09
N TYR A 65 -9.90 -0.12 7.24
CA TYR A 65 -8.66 -0.21 8.02
C TYR A 65 -8.63 0.98 9.00
N GLY A 66 -9.03 0.74 10.24
CA GLY A 66 -9.20 1.83 11.21
C GLY A 66 -10.27 2.83 10.75
N GLY A 67 -9.93 4.12 10.73
CA GLY A 67 -10.79 5.22 10.25
C GLY A 67 -10.78 5.43 8.73
N PHE A 68 -10.29 4.46 7.95
CA PHE A 68 -10.16 4.59 6.49
C PHE A 68 -10.92 3.50 5.75
N GLN A 69 -11.62 3.89 4.69
CA GLN A 69 -12.17 2.98 3.68
C GLN A 69 -11.26 2.99 2.45
N VAL A 70 -10.80 1.80 2.07
CA VAL A 70 -10.00 1.56 0.87
C VAL A 70 -10.86 0.77 -0.11
N CYS A 71 -10.94 1.23 -1.36
CA CYS A 71 -11.62 0.50 -2.44
C CYS A 71 -10.64 0.24 -3.58
N CYS A 72 -10.66 -0.98 -4.12
CA CYS A 72 -9.90 -1.32 -5.32
C CYS A 72 -10.86 -1.24 -6.52
N GLN A 73 -10.64 -0.29 -7.41
CA GLN A 73 -11.51 -0.06 -8.57
C GLN A 73 -11.15 -1.01 -9.72
N THR A 74 -9.87 -1.10 -10.03
CA THR A 74 -9.35 -1.90 -11.14
C THR A 74 -8.13 -2.68 -10.68
N GLU A 75 -7.82 -3.74 -11.41
CA GLU A 75 -6.54 -4.42 -11.34
C GLU A 75 -6.19 -4.87 -12.75
N GLU A 76 -5.07 -4.38 -13.26
CA GLU A 76 -4.55 -4.75 -14.56
C GLU A 76 -3.05 -4.95 -14.48
N GLY A 77 -2.49 -5.71 -15.41
CA GLY A 77 -1.06 -5.93 -15.44
C GLY A 77 -0.65 -7.07 -16.33
N ASN A 78 0.61 -7.47 -16.16
CA ASN A 78 1.25 -8.53 -16.92
C ASN A 78 2.01 -9.47 -15.97
N SER A 79 2.88 -10.32 -16.53
CA SER A 79 3.67 -11.26 -15.74
C SER A 79 4.71 -10.62 -14.83
N ALA A 80 5.06 -9.34 -15.04
CA ALA A 80 6.08 -8.63 -14.27
C ALA A 80 5.49 -7.77 -13.14
N PHE A 81 4.34 -7.14 -13.35
CA PHE A 81 3.70 -6.29 -12.33
C PHE A 81 2.18 -6.19 -12.49
N LEU A 82 1.52 -5.79 -11.41
CA LEU A 82 0.11 -5.40 -11.35
C LEU A 82 0.00 -3.93 -10.95
N VAL A 83 -0.94 -3.22 -11.56
CA VAL A 83 -1.38 -1.87 -11.20
C VAL A 83 -2.80 -1.99 -10.68
N ARG A 84 -3.08 -1.31 -9.57
CA ARG A 84 -4.40 -1.22 -8.98
C ARG A 84 -4.77 0.24 -8.80
N ASP A 85 -5.88 0.65 -9.39
CA ASP A 85 -6.46 1.95 -9.07
C ASP A 85 -7.25 1.81 -7.77
N MET A 86 -6.90 2.62 -6.79
CA MET A 86 -7.52 2.58 -5.47
C MET A 86 -8.03 3.96 -5.05
N THR A 87 -9.10 3.96 -4.27
CA THR A 87 -9.52 5.14 -3.51
C THR A 87 -9.31 4.91 -2.03
N LEU A 88 -8.85 5.97 -1.35
CA LEU A 88 -8.66 6.02 0.09
C LEU A 88 -9.53 7.17 0.60
N ASN A 89 -10.49 6.87 1.48
CA ASN A 89 -11.39 7.86 2.06
C ASN A 89 -11.32 7.77 3.58
N HIS A 90 -11.25 8.91 4.25
CA HIS A 90 -11.44 8.99 5.69
C HIS A 90 -12.93 8.89 6.01
N ILE A 91 -13.30 7.98 6.92
CA ILE A 91 -14.67 7.76 7.37
C ILE A 91 -14.86 8.44 8.74
N GLU A 92 -14.90 9.77 8.72
CA GLU A 92 -15.36 10.63 9.82
C GLU A 92 -16.69 11.30 9.47
#